data_AF-A0A8C3SKW7-F1
#
_entry.id   AF-A0A8C3SKW7-F1
#
_cell.length_a   1.000
_cell.length_b   1.000
_cell.length_c   1.000
_cell.angle_alpha   90.00
_cell.angle_beta   90.00
_cell.angle_gamma   90.00
#
_symmetry.space_group_name_H-M   'P 1'
#
loop_
_entity.id
_entity.type
_entity.pdbx_description
1 polymer ?
#
loop_
_entity_poly.entity_id
_entity_poly.type
_entity_poly.pdbx_seq_one_letter_code
_entity_poly.pdbx_strand_id
1 'polypeptide(L)'
;LQDKVTINAKHMTLEDNIKELGRAMAGIGESHSEKSGGLDFFSVDQAKAIISYLKISLFQHYKLYEYLFHSPREELIIGDENVVELVKPMDIIFPAPLEEGISYDMYSSFIALPPESEVETEVRETDQECHPEGLQPETESLDIDPMAGFTIEDVKSVLGQITNEIIGSLQKQFISNDITLSENSLILRN
;
A
#
# COMPACT_ATOMS: atom_id res chain seq x y z
N LEU A 1 -11.25 -13.08 23.30
CA LEU A 1 -10.32 -13.88 24.14
C LEU A 1 -10.34 -15.39 23.86
N GLN A 2 -11.44 -15.97 23.35
CA GLN A 2 -11.56 -17.43 23.15
C GLN A 2 -10.61 -18.01 22.09
N ASP A 3 -10.25 -17.26 21.05
CA ASP A 3 -9.42 -17.79 19.94
C ASP A 3 -7.93 -17.94 20.27
N LYS A 4 -7.40 -17.19 21.25
CA LYS A 4 -5.96 -17.18 21.54
C LYS A 4 -5.48 -18.49 22.19
N VAL A 5 -6.38 -19.22 22.86
CA VAL A 5 -6.07 -20.46 23.59
C VAL A 5 -5.93 -21.66 22.64
N THR A 6 -6.67 -21.69 21.54
CA THR A 6 -6.77 -22.87 20.66
C THR A 6 -5.55 -23.05 19.75
N ILE A 7 -4.94 -21.95 19.30
CA ILE A 7 -3.76 -21.97 18.42
C ILE A 7 -2.47 -22.36 19.16
N ASN A 8 -2.27 -21.87 20.40
CA ASN A 8 -1.11 -22.27 21.21
C ASN A 8 -1.17 -23.75 21.63
N ALA A 9 -2.37 -24.29 21.86
CA ALA A 9 -2.55 -25.69 22.23
C ALA A 9 -2.16 -26.67 21.10
N LYS A 10 -2.14 -26.22 19.84
CA LYS A 10 -1.73 -27.01 18.67
C LYS A 10 -0.30 -26.71 18.20
N HIS A 11 0.47 -25.93 18.97
CA HIS A 11 1.86 -25.67 18.62
C HIS A 11 2.68 -26.97 18.70
N MET A 12 3.17 -27.45 17.56
CA MET A 12 4.15 -28.54 17.46
C MET A 12 5.53 -27.98 17.19
N THR A 13 6.57 -28.74 17.52
CA THR A 13 7.94 -28.39 17.12
C THR A 13 8.18 -28.72 15.66
N LEU A 14 9.24 -28.15 15.04
CA LEU A 14 9.64 -28.51 13.68
C LEU A 14 9.91 -30.01 13.56
N GLU A 15 10.57 -30.58 14.56
CA GLU A 15 10.90 -32.01 14.60
C GLU A 15 9.63 -32.87 14.60
N ASP A 16 8.65 -32.50 15.43
CA ASP A 16 7.38 -33.24 15.50
C ASP A 16 6.59 -33.10 14.20
N ASN A 17 6.58 -31.91 13.58
CA ASN A 17 5.94 -31.69 12.28
C ASN A 17 6.58 -32.54 11.17
N ILE A 18 7.91 -32.66 11.15
CA ILE A 18 8.62 -33.52 10.17
C ILE A 18 8.30 -35.00 10.41
N LYS A 19 8.26 -35.45 11.67
CA LYS A 19 7.87 -36.83 12.02
C LYS A 19 6.45 -37.14 11.56
N GLU A 20 5.54 -36.19 11.73
CA GLU A 20 4.15 -36.36 11.33
C GLU A 20 3.96 -36.36 9.83
N LEU A 21 4.67 -35.48 9.11
CA LEU A 21 4.72 -35.52 7.65
C LEU A 21 5.28 -36.87 7.15
N GLY A 22 6.33 -37.37 7.78
CA GLY A 22 6.90 -38.68 7.45
C GLY A 22 5.93 -39.84 7.68
N ARG A 23 5.13 -39.79 8.75
CA ARG A 23 4.05 -40.75 9.00
C ARG A 23 2.93 -40.64 7.99
N ALA A 24 2.48 -39.43 7.66
CA ALA A 24 1.41 -39.20 6.70
C ALA A 24 1.79 -39.65 5.28
N MET A 25 3.06 -39.47 4.91
CA MET A 25 3.59 -39.84 3.59
C MET A 25 4.10 -41.29 3.52
N ALA A 26 4.07 -42.03 4.63
CA ALA A 26 4.49 -43.42 4.66
C ALA A 26 3.51 -44.31 3.86
N GLY A 27 4.06 -45.29 3.13
CA GLY A 27 3.27 -46.23 2.33
C GLY A 27 2.85 -45.72 0.95
N ILE A 28 3.16 -44.47 0.59
CA ILE A 28 2.90 -43.95 -0.77
C ILE A 28 3.73 -44.74 -1.80
N GLY A 29 3.05 -45.34 -2.77
CA GLY A 29 3.67 -46.15 -3.82
C GLY A 29 3.70 -47.67 -3.55
N GLU A 30 3.28 -48.12 -2.36
CA GLU A 30 3.09 -49.53 -2.06
C GLU A 30 1.59 -49.90 -2.13
N SER A 31 1.24 -50.87 -2.99
CA SER A 31 -0.15 -51.28 -3.24
C SER A 31 -0.82 -52.01 -2.06
N HIS A 32 -0.06 -52.41 -1.03
CA HIS A 32 -0.53 -53.29 0.06
C HIS A 32 0.10 -52.96 1.42
N SER A 33 0.26 -51.68 1.75
CA SER A 33 0.81 -51.28 3.06
C SER A 33 -0.33 -51.08 4.09
N GLU A 34 -0.39 -51.92 5.14
CA GLU A 34 -1.30 -51.72 6.29
C GLU A 34 -0.98 -50.42 7.08
N LYS A 35 0.17 -49.83 6.78
CA LYS A 35 0.75 -48.68 7.47
C LYS A 35 0.70 -47.42 6.58
N SER A 36 -0.39 -47.24 5.83
CA SER A 36 -0.59 -46.03 5.03
C SER A 36 -1.05 -44.87 5.93
N GLY A 37 -0.46 -43.69 5.71
CA GLY A 37 -0.83 -42.47 6.43
C GLY A 37 -2.11 -41.79 5.92
N GLY A 38 -2.91 -42.49 5.10
CA GLY A 38 -4.13 -41.97 4.47
C GLY A 38 -3.90 -41.09 3.23
N LEU A 39 -2.66 -40.99 2.75
CA LEU A 39 -2.25 -40.20 1.58
C LEU A 39 -1.89 -41.06 0.35
N ASP A 40 -2.28 -42.33 0.38
CA ASP A 40 -2.05 -43.37 -0.63
C ASP A 40 -2.71 -43.09 -1.99
N PHE A 41 -3.54 -42.04 -2.07
CA PHE A 41 -4.09 -41.54 -3.34
C PHE A 41 -3.10 -40.69 -4.16
N PHE A 42 -2.00 -40.21 -3.57
CA PHE A 42 -0.96 -39.52 -4.32
C PHE A 42 0.00 -40.51 -4.99
N SER A 43 0.43 -40.19 -6.21
CA SER A 43 1.58 -40.86 -6.82
C SER A 43 2.88 -40.49 -6.11
N VAL A 44 3.92 -41.31 -6.28
CA VAL A 44 5.26 -41.06 -5.71
C VAL A 44 5.80 -39.69 -6.14
N ASP A 45 5.60 -39.31 -7.41
CA ASP A 45 6.05 -38.01 -7.93
C ASP A 45 5.27 -36.84 -7.31
N GLN A 46 3.96 -36.99 -7.12
CA GLN A 46 3.14 -35.98 -6.43
C GLN A 46 3.54 -35.83 -4.97
N ALA A 47 3.75 -36.93 -4.25
CA ALA A 47 4.21 -36.88 -2.87
C ALA A 47 5.56 -36.19 -2.76
N LYS A 48 6.49 -36.49 -3.67
CA LYS A 48 7.79 -35.82 -3.74
C LYS A 48 7.65 -34.32 -4.02
N ALA A 49 6.76 -33.93 -4.93
CA ALA A 49 6.48 -32.53 -5.23
C ALA A 49 5.89 -31.79 -4.02
N ILE A 50 4.94 -32.41 -3.31
CA ILE A 50 4.33 -31.86 -2.10
C ILE A 50 5.38 -31.70 -0.99
N ILE A 51 6.19 -32.72 -0.72
CA ILE A 51 7.26 -32.65 0.29
C ILE A 51 8.25 -31.54 -0.09
N SER A 52 8.65 -31.45 -1.37
CA SER A 52 9.55 -30.40 -1.85
C SER A 52 8.95 -29.02 -1.63
N TYR A 53 7.67 -28.84 -1.93
CA TYR A 53 6.95 -27.59 -1.71
C TYR A 53 6.91 -27.22 -0.22
N LEU A 54 6.53 -28.15 0.66
CA LEU A 54 6.49 -27.92 2.11
C LEU A 54 7.87 -27.58 2.68
N LYS A 55 8.93 -28.20 2.14
CA LYS A 55 10.31 -27.90 2.52
C LYS A 55 10.69 -26.45 2.24
N ILE A 56 10.43 -25.95 1.02
CA ILE A 56 10.85 -24.60 0.60
C ILE A 56 9.91 -23.49 1.10
N SER A 57 8.64 -23.81 1.35
CA SER A 57 7.66 -22.82 1.80
C SER A 57 7.60 -22.73 3.32
N LEU A 58 7.14 -23.80 3.97
CA LEU A 58 6.81 -23.81 5.39
C LEU A 58 8.04 -24.05 6.26
N PHE A 59 8.82 -25.08 5.96
CA PHE A 59 9.94 -25.48 6.84
C PHE A 59 11.16 -24.57 6.70
N GLN A 60 11.39 -23.98 5.52
CA GLN A 60 12.49 -23.03 5.32
C GLN A 60 12.40 -21.83 6.26
N HIS A 61 11.18 -21.35 6.53
CA HIS A 61 10.93 -20.19 7.37
C HIS A 61 10.29 -20.55 8.72
N TYR A 62 10.47 -21.78 9.19
CA TYR A 62 9.80 -22.29 10.41
C TYR A 62 9.99 -21.37 11.63
N LYS A 63 11.20 -20.84 11.81
CA LYS A 63 11.52 -19.91 12.91
C LYS A 63 10.65 -18.66 12.90
N LEU A 64 10.30 -18.13 11.73
CA LEU A 64 9.40 -16.98 11.61
C LEU A 64 8.00 -17.30 12.13
N TYR A 65 7.52 -18.52 11.86
CA TYR A 65 6.22 -18.98 12.35
C TYR A 65 6.25 -19.28 13.86
N GLU A 66 7.37 -19.76 14.42
CA GLU A 66 7.51 -19.88 15.87
C GLU A 66 7.33 -18.52 16.57
N TYR A 67 7.82 -17.42 15.99
CA TYR A 67 7.65 -16.09 16.59
C TYR A 67 6.17 -15.68 16.74
N LEU A 68 5.25 -16.18 15.91
CA LEU A 68 3.81 -15.90 16.04
C LEU A 68 3.22 -16.40 17.37
N PHE A 69 3.83 -17.43 17.97
CA PHE A 69 3.39 -18.03 19.24
C PHE A 69 4.07 -17.42 20.47
N HIS A 70 5.24 -16.81 20.28
CA HIS A 70 6.06 -16.25 21.37
C HIS A 70 5.93 -14.72 21.49
N SER A 71 5.59 -14.01 20.42
CA SER A 71 5.47 -12.55 20.47
C SER A 71 4.08 -12.15 20.98
N PRO A 72 3.99 -11.29 22.02
CA PRO A 72 2.75 -10.55 22.25
C PRO A 72 2.49 -9.71 20.98
N ARG A 73 1.29 -9.84 20.41
CA ARG A 73 0.84 -8.90 19.37
C ARG A 73 0.53 -7.59 20.09
N GLU A 74 1.28 -6.53 19.78
CA GLU A 74 0.91 -5.18 20.19
C GLU A 74 -0.40 -4.83 19.48
N GLU A 75 -1.50 -4.91 20.23
CA GLU A 75 -2.79 -4.42 19.79
C GLU A 75 -2.75 -2.89 19.89
N LEU A 76 -2.42 -2.22 18.79
CA LEU A 76 -2.57 -0.76 18.67
C LEU A 76 -4.07 -0.44 18.64
N ILE A 77 -4.66 -0.25 19.82
CA ILE A 77 -5.99 0.35 19.95
C ILE A 77 -5.82 1.84 19.67
N ILE A 78 -5.94 2.25 18.41
CA ILE A 78 -6.06 3.66 18.04
C ILE A 78 -7.51 4.05 18.36
N GLY A 79 -7.75 4.41 19.62
CA GLY A 79 -8.97 5.07 20.04
C GLY A 79 -8.80 6.55 19.80
N ASP A 80 -9.25 7.05 18.66
CA ASP A 80 -9.39 8.49 18.44
C ASP A 80 -10.79 8.90 18.93
N GLU A 81 -10.84 9.69 20.01
CA GLU A 81 -12.08 10.28 20.50
C GLU A 81 -12.39 11.47 19.59
N ASN A 82 -13.12 11.20 18.50
CA ASN A 82 -13.43 12.21 17.50
C ASN A 82 -14.47 13.20 18.07
N VAL A 83 -14.00 14.27 18.71
CA VAL A 83 -14.84 15.37 19.18
C VAL A 83 -15.23 16.21 17.97
N VAL A 84 -16.31 15.82 17.30
CA VAL A 84 -16.94 16.66 16.27
C VAL A 84 -17.67 17.81 16.94
N GLU A 85 -17.14 19.02 16.83
CA GLU A 85 -17.86 20.23 17.18
C GLU A 85 -19.04 20.40 16.20
N LEU A 86 -20.25 20.13 16.67
CA LEU A 86 -21.45 20.32 15.87
C LEU A 86 -21.66 21.83 15.69
N VAL A 87 -21.37 22.33 14.48
CA VAL A 87 -21.75 23.69 14.09
C VAL A 87 -23.24 23.85 14.35
N LYS A 88 -23.61 24.85 15.15
CA LYS A 88 -25.02 25.17 15.39
C LYS A 88 -25.72 25.29 14.03
N PRO A 89 -26.85 24.59 13.80
CA PRO A 89 -27.59 24.76 12.57
C PRO A 89 -27.86 26.26 12.39
N MET A 90 -27.31 26.84 11.32
CA MET A 90 -27.62 28.20 10.94
C MET A 90 -29.12 28.22 10.61
N ASP A 91 -29.92 28.95 11.39
CA ASP A 91 -31.33 29.25 11.09
C ASP A 91 -31.48 30.02 9.77
N ILE A 92 -30.37 30.47 9.18
CA ILE A 92 -30.31 31.24 7.96
C ILE A 92 -29.53 30.42 6.93
N ILE A 93 -30.29 29.65 6.15
CA ILE A 93 -29.87 29.24 4.81
C ILE A 93 -29.50 30.54 4.10
N PHE A 94 -28.29 30.62 3.57
CA PHE A 94 -27.87 31.39 2.39
C PHE A 94 -28.61 32.73 2.15
N PRO A 95 -27.91 33.87 1.99
CA PRO A 95 -28.52 35.21 1.95
C PRO A 95 -29.82 35.24 1.14
N ALA A 96 -30.85 35.87 1.70
CA ALA A 96 -32.20 35.78 1.15
C ALA A 96 -32.17 36.19 -0.34
N PRO A 97 -32.97 35.59 -1.22
CA PRO A 97 -32.94 35.94 -2.64
C PRO A 97 -33.00 37.47 -2.83
N LEU A 98 -32.03 38.01 -3.59
CA LEU A 98 -31.77 39.45 -3.83
C LEU A 98 -30.93 40.20 -2.77
N GLU A 99 -30.47 39.57 -1.70
CA GLU A 99 -29.51 40.19 -0.76
C GLU A 99 -28.10 40.32 -1.37
N GLU A 100 -27.77 39.48 -2.35
CA GLU A 100 -26.57 39.62 -3.19
C GLU A 100 -26.69 40.74 -4.24
N GLY A 101 -27.86 41.40 -4.31
CA GLY A 101 -28.13 42.48 -5.25
C GLY A 101 -27.48 43.79 -4.82
N ILE A 102 -26.76 44.44 -5.74
CA ILE A 102 -26.32 45.83 -5.54
C ILE A 102 -27.47 46.80 -5.83
N SER A 103 -27.47 47.94 -5.16
CA SER A 103 -28.45 49.00 -5.41
C SER A 103 -28.27 49.62 -6.80
N TYR A 104 -29.35 50.14 -7.37
CA TYR A 104 -29.36 50.65 -8.74
C TYR A 104 -28.38 51.82 -8.96
N ASP A 105 -28.17 52.65 -7.94
CA ASP A 105 -27.17 53.73 -7.91
C ASP A 105 -25.74 53.19 -8.01
N MET A 106 -25.42 52.10 -7.31
CA MET A 106 -24.12 51.42 -7.41
C MET A 106 -23.92 50.78 -8.79
N TYR A 107 -24.93 50.11 -9.31
CA TYR A 107 -24.90 49.52 -10.66
C TYR A 107 -24.65 50.59 -11.73
N SER A 108 -25.36 51.71 -11.65
CA SER A 108 -25.30 52.76 -12.67
C SER A 108 -23.99 53.53 -12.67
N SER A 109 -23.36 53.70 -11.49
CA SER A 109 -22.11 54.45 -11.35
C SER A 109 -20.87 53.64 -11.73
N PHE A 110 -20.86 52.33 -11.44
CA PHE A 110 -19.64 51.52 -11.58
C PHE A 110 -19.74 50.35 -12.56
N ILE A 111 -20.94 49.85 -12.88
CA ILE A 111 -21.12 48.67 -13.75
C ILE A 111 -21.66 49.04 -15.12
N ALA A 112 -22.61 49.98 -15.20
CA ALA A 112 -23.20 50.43 -16.47
C ALA A 112 -22.35 51.49 -17.21
N LEU A 113 -21.14 51.77 -16.73
CA LEU A 113 -20.27 52.77 -17.35
C LEU A 113 -19.76 52.26 -18.71
N PRO A 114 -19.87 53.05 -19.79
CA PRO A 114 -19.28 52.68 -21.07
C PRO A 114 -17.76 52.53 -20.95
N PRO A 115 -17.13 51.60 -21.70
CA PRO A 115 -15.69 51.38 -21.64
C PRO A 115 -14.93 52.55 -22.29
N GLU A 116 -14.40 53.47 -21.49
CA GLU A 116 -13.20 54.26 -21.83
C GLU A 116 -12.70 55.07 -20.62
N SER A 117 -11.69 54.53 -19.91
CA SER A 117 -10.50 55.27 -19.44
C SER A 117 -9.67 54.37 -18.51
N GLU A 118 -8.92 53.46 -19.11
CA GLU A 118 -7.80 52.81 -18.45
C GLU A 118 -6.70 53.85 -18.25
N VAL A 119 -6.26 54.06 -17.01
CA VAL A 119 -4.98 54.69 -16.71
C VAL A 119 -4.19 53.70 -15.88
N GLU A 120 -3.29 53.00 -16.56
CA GLU A 120 -2.31 52.07 -15.99
C GLU A 120 -1.24 52.82 -15.19
N THR A 121 -0.67 52.19 -14.17
CA THR A 121 0.63 52.57 -13.62
C THR A 121 1.43 51.32 -13.28
N GLU A 122 2.51 51.13 -14.02
CA GLU A 122 3.54 50.08 -13.89
C GLU A 122 4.36 50.24 -12.59
N VAL A 123 4.88 49.13 -12.05
CA VAL A 123 6.13 49.12 -11.26
C VAL A 123 6.95 47.85 -11.59
N ARG A 124 8.22 48.08 -11.96
CA ARG A 124 9.30 47.12 -12.29
C ARG A 124 10.11 46.74 -11.04
N GLU A 125 10.99 45.73 -11.17
CA GLU A 125 12.41 45.64 -10.68
C GLU A 125 12.82 44.15 -10.51
N THR A 126 13.72 43.56 -11.34
CA THR A 126 15.22 43.45 -11.24
C THR A 126 15.72 42.78 -9.95
N ASP A 127 16.78 41.97 -9.82
CA ASP A 127 17.76 41.21 -10.63
C ASP A 127 18.74 40.55 -9.60
N GLN A 128 19.68 39.72 -10.07
CA GLN A 128 21.05 39.47 -9.54
C GLN A 128 21.44 38.16 -8.81
N GLU A 129 22.49 37.58 -9.40
CA GLU A 129 23.32 36.40 -9.11
C GLU A 129 24.22 36.53 -7.87
N CYS A 130 24.83 35.41 -7.44
CA CYS A 130 26.31 35.31 -7.40
C CYS A 130 26.81 33.87 -7.18
N HIS A 131 27.78 33.45 -8.01
CA HIS A 131 28.66 32.28 -7.89
C HIS A 131 29.88 32.64 -6.98
N PRO A 132 30.77 31.70 -6.58
CA PRO A 132 32.02 31.55 -7.35
C PRO A 132 32.64 30.12 -7.39
N GLU A 133 33.56 29.96 -8.35
CA GLU A 133 34.36 28.79 -8.76
C GLU A 133 35.17 28.16 -7.59
N GLY A 134 35.70 26.93 -7.59
CA GLY A 134 36.20 26.02 -8.62
C GLY A 134 37.67 25.68 -8.33
N LEU A 135 38.02 24.41 -8.17
CA LEU A 135 39.42 23.89 -8.22
C LEU A 135 39.39 22.43 -8.73
N GLN A 136 40.19 22.15 -9.77
CA GLN A 136 40.48 20.81 -10.32
C GLN A 136 41.97 20.44 -10.06
N PRO A 137 42.52 19.32 -10.60
CA PRO A 137 42.42 17.95 -10.10
C PRO A 137 43.81 17.31 -9.85
N GLU A 138 43.88 16.13 -9.21
CA GLU A 138 45.09 15.29 -9.19
C GLU A 138 44.80 13.86 -9.71
N THR A 139 45.85 13.27 -10.27
CA THR A 139 45.88 12.28 -11.36
C THR A 139 45.65 10.81 -10.95
N GLU A 140 44.83 10.14 -11.78
CA GLU A 140 44.78 8.72 -12.19
C GLU A 140 45.23 7.58 -11.24
N SER A 141 44.22 6.80 -10.82
CA SER A 141 44.28 5.34 -10.86
C SER A 141 43.06 4.84 -11.65
N LEU A 142 43.26 4.24 -12.84
CA LEU A 142 42.20 3.63 -13.64
C LEU A 142 41.78 2.28 -13.04
N ASP A 143 41.03 2.34 -11.94
CA ASP A 143 40.00 1.35 -11.68
C ASP A 143 38.70 2.03 -12.11
N ILE A 144 38.13 1.61 -13.23
CA ILE A 144 36.91 2.21 -13.76
C ILE A 144 35.82 1.77 -12.80
N ASP A 145 35.39 2.66 -11.89
CA ASP A 145 34.29 2.39 -10.98
C ASP A 145 33.09 1.87 -11.82
N PRO A 146 32.63 0.63 -11.60
CA PRO A 146 31.48 0.07 -12.33
C PRO A 146 30.22 0.91 -12.17
N MET A 147 30.17 1.80 -11.18
CA MET A 147 29.08 2.72 -10.92
C MET A 147 29.24 4.08 -11.62
N ALA A 148 30.37 4.34 -12.30
CA ALA A 148 30.71 5.63 -12.93
C ALA A 148 29.80 6.08 -14.10
N GLY A 149 28.74 5.32 -14.40
CA GLY A 149 27.71 5.68 -15.38
C GLY A 149 26.31 5.86 -14.80
N PHE A 150 26.12 5.62 -13.50
CA PHE A 150 24.81 5.74 -12.85
C PHE A 150 24.77 6.95 -11.94
N THR A 151 23.85 7.84 -12.24
CA THR A 151 23.52 8.98 -11.41
C THR A 151 22.47 8.58 -10.37
N ILE A 152 22.37 9.36 -9.28
CA ILE A 152 21.32 9.14 -8.28
C ILE A 152 19.92 9.38 -8.87
N GLU A 153 19.82 10.17 -9.94
CA GLU A 153 18.62 10.38 -10.72
C GLU A 153 18.16 9.09 -11.42
N ASP A 154 19.10 8.28 -11.93
CA ASP A 154 18.77 6.98 -12.56
C ASP A 154 18.13 6.04 -11.54
N VAL A 155 18.68 5.97 -10.33
CA VAL A 155 18.13 5.15 -9.23
C VAL A 155 16.74 5.66 -8.81
N LYS A 156 16.59 6.98 -8.65
CA LYS A 156 15.30 7.60 -8.32
C LYS A 156 14.24 7.34 -9.40
N SER A 157 14.64 7.39 -10.67
CA SER A 157 13.76 7.13 -11.81
C SER A 157 13.27 5.68 -11.79
N VAL A 158 14.18 4.71 -11.67
CA VAL A 158 13.83 3.28 -11.60
C VAL A 158 12.94 3.00 -10.40
N LEU A 159 13.29 3.51 -9.22
CA LEU A 159 12.49 3.32 -8.01
C LEU A 159 11.11 3.96 -8.12
N GLY A 160 11.03 5.18 -8.65
CA GLY A 160 9.77 5.87 -8.90
C GLY A 160 8.88 5.12 -9.89
N GLN A 161 9.47 4.58 -10.97
CA GLN A 161 8.76 3.76 -11.95
C GLN A 161 8.16 2.51 -11.30
N ILE A 162 8.97 1.73 -10.58
CA ILE A 162 8.52 0.51 -9.89
C ILE A 162 7.44 0.83 -8.86
N THR A 163 7.62 1.90 -8.08
CA THR A 163 6.66 2.32 -7.06
C THR A 163 5.32 2.68 -7.68
N ASN A 164 5.32 3.46 -8.76
CA ASN A 164 4.11 3.86 -9.48
C ASN A 164 3.41 2.65 -10.13
N GLU A 165 4.17 1.68 -10.64
CA GLU A 165 3.60 0.45 -11.21
C GLU A 165 2.91 -0.39 -10.13
N ILE A 166 3.60 -0.67 -9.01
CA ILE A 166 3.06 -1.50 -7.92
C ILE A 166 1.87 -0.80 -7.27
N ILE A 167 2.03 0.44 -6.82
CA ILE A 167 0.96 1.20 -6.15
C ILE A 167 -0.21 1.42 -7.11
N GLY A 168 0.06 1.78 -8.37
CA GLY A 168 -0.98 1.96 -9.38
C GLY A 168 -1.75 0.68 -9.68
N SER A 169 -1.09 -0.48 -9.70
CA SER A 169 -1.76 -1.77 -9.88
C SER A 169 -2.69 -2.12 -8.72
N LEU A 170 -2.26 -1.86 -7.49
CA LEU A 170 -3.05 -2.08 -6.27
C LEU A 170 -4.26 -1.14 -6.20
N GLN A 171 -4.08 0.14 -6.53
CA GLN A 171 -5.18 1.11 -6.58
C GLN A 171 -6.25 0.71 -7.60
N LYS A 172 -5.82 0.28 -8.80
CA LYS A 172 -6.75 -0.23 -9.82
C LYS A 172 -7.51 -1.47 -9.34
N GLN A 173 -6.81 -2.41 -8.69
CA GLN A 173 -7.44 -3.60 -8.13
C GLN A 173 -8.48 -3.25 -7.06
N PHE A 174 -8.14 -2.31 -6.16
CA PHE A 174 -9.04 -1.86 -5.10
C PHE A 174 -10.30 -1.22 -5.67
N ILE A 175 -10.15 -0.26 -6.58
CA ILE A 175 -11.29 0.44 -7.22
C ILE A 175 -12.17 -0.57 -7.96
N SER A 176 -11.57 -1.49 -8.72
CA SER A 176 -12.32 -2.51 -9.44
C SER A 176 -13.10 -3.42 -8.50
N ASN A 177 -12.54 -3.80 -7.36
CA ASN A 177 -13.21 -4.66 -6.39
C ASN A 177 -14.33 -3.94 -5.62
N ASP A 178 -14.17 -2.64 -5.36
CA ASP A 178 -15.18 -1.83 -4.67
C ASP A 178 -16.42 -1.63 -5.56
N ILE A 179 -16.22 -1.36 -6.86
CA ILE A 179 -17.31 -1.28 -7.85
C ILE A 179 -18.05 -2.61 -7.96
N THR A 180 -17.35 -3.74 -8.09
CA THR A 180 -18.02 -5.05 -8.22
C THR A 180 -18.76 -5.44 -6.95
N LEU A 181 -18.25 -5.10 -5.77
CA LEU A 181 -18.94 -5.31 -4.50
C LEU A 181 -20.21 -4.45 -4.41
N SER A 182 -20.13 -3.19 -4.80
CA SER A 182 -21.27 -2.27 -4.88
C SER A 182 -22.37 -2.80 -5.82
N GLU A 183 -22.02 -3.21 -7.04
CA GLU A 183 -22.97 -3.77 -8.02
C GLU A 183 -23.67 -5.03 -7.48
N ASN A 184 -22.90 -5.97 -6.92
CA ASN A 184 -23.46 -7.20 -6.34
C ASN A 184 -24.41 -6.90 -5.17
N SER A 185 -24.12 -5.88 -4.35
CA SER A 185 -24.99 -5.48 -3.25
C SER A 185 -26.35 -4.91 -3.71
N LEU A 186 -26.37 -4.23 -4.86
CA LEU A 186 -27.60 -3.70 -5.47
C LEU A 186 -28.45 -4.82 -6.09
N ILE A 187 -27.81 -5.84 -6.68
CA ILE A 187 -28.51 -7.00 -7.25
C ILE A 187 -29.19 -7.81 -6.15
N LEU A 188 -28.54 -8.02 -5.00
CA LEU A 188 -29.12 -8.77 -3.88
C LEU A 188 -30.26 -8.04 -3.16
N ARG A 189 -30.49 -6.75 -3.45
CA ARG A 189 -31.54 -5.94 -2.83
C ARG A 189 -32.84 -5.87 -3.65
N ASN A 190 -32.84 -6.40 -4.87
CA ASN A 190 -34.01 -6.54 -5.74
C ASN A 190 -34.48 -8.00 -5.85
#